data_AF-A0A533VFQ2-F1
#
_entry.id   AF-A0A533VFQ2-F1
#
_cell.length_a   1.000
_cell.length_b   1.000
_cell.length_c   1.000
_cell.angle_alpha   90.00
_cell.angle_beta   90.00
_cell.angle_gamma   90.00
#
_symmetry.space_group_name_H-M   'P 1'
#
loop_
_entity.id
_entity.type
_entity.pdbx_description
1 polymer ?
#
loop_
_entity_poly.entity_id
_entity_poly.type
_entity_poly.pdbx_seq_one_letter_code
_entity_poly.pdbx_strand_id
1 'polypeptide(L)'
;MSISEYRHILRIAGKDIEGSKKIIIALSQIKGIGYNLSQTILQSLNINSNMRIGFLTEKEVSDIEAAIKNPSLIGIPNWYLNRRKDSDTGSDRHLLTSDLDFTISNDIEREKTVYSWRGYRHMFGLRVRGQCTRTTGRKGGAVGVKKVVMRPSAGGPGAGAEAKEAGAPAPESATSEASTPKSSAPKSSETKE
;
A
#
# COMPACT_ATOMS: atom_id res chain seq x y z
N MET A 1 15.44 -29.96 3.58
CA MET A 1 14.54 -28.79 3.68
C MET A 1 14.82 -27.92 2.47
N SER A 2 13.88 -27.83 1.54
CA SER A 2 14.03 -27.00 0.34
C SER A 2 14.13 -25.53 0.75
N ILE A 3 15.17 -24.84 0.29
CA ILE A 3 15.30 -23.39 0.41
C ILE A 3 14.12 -22.77 -0.34
N SER A 4 13.31 -21.96 0.34
CA SER A 4 12.22 -21.23 -0.28
C SER A 4 12.81 -20.12 -1.16
N GLU A 5 12.72 -20.29 -2.47
CA GLU A 5 13.18 -19.29 -3.43
C GLU A 5 12.34 -18.02 -3.29
N TYR A 6 13.01 -16.89 -3.07
CA TYR A 6 12.34 -15.60 -2.92
C TYR A 6 12.19 -14.90 -4.27
N ARG A 7 10.93 -14.68 -4.67
CA ARG A 7 10.58 -13.95 -5.89
C ARG A 7 10.31 -12.48 -5.57
N HIS A 8 11.09 -11.59 -6.18
CA HIS A 8 10.95 -10.14 -5.98
C HIS A 8 9.70 -9.56 -6.63
N ILE A 9 9.25 -10.16 -7.74
CA ILE A 9 8.06 -9.75 -8.48
C ILE A 9 7.22 -11.00 -8.75
N LEU A 10 5.93 -10.89 -8.45
CA LEU A 10 4.93 -11.92 -8.69
C LEU A 10 3.77 -11.32 -9.46
N ARG A 11 3.37 -11.97 -10.55
CA ARG A 11 2.20 -11.56 -11.31
C ARG A 11 1.03 -12.45 -10.94
N ILE A 12 -0.05 -11.85 -10.43
CA ILE A 12 -1.27 -12.55 -10.03
C ILE A 12 -2.47 -11.83 -10.63
N ALA A 13 -3.36 -12.57 -11.30
CA ALA A 13 -4.59 -12.05 -11.89
C ALA A 13 -4.38 -10.81 -12.78
N GLY A 14 -3.29 -10.80 -13.55
CA GLY A 14 -2.93 -9.74 -14.51
C GLY A 14 -2.25 -8.51 -13.91
N LYS A 15 -1.96 -8.50 -12.60
CA LYS A 15 -1.23 -7.41 -11.92
C LYS A 15 0.12 -7.88 -11.38
N ASP A 16 1.16 -7.07 -11.58
CA ASP A 16 2.48 -7.29 -11.01
C ASP A 16 2.52 -6.74 -9.57
N ILE A 17 2.97 -7.59 -8.64
CA ILE A 17 2.99 -7.33 -7.20
C ILE A 17 4.40 -7.54 -6.67
N GLU A 18 4.79 -6.69 -5.74
CA GLU A 18 6.10 -6.70 -5.11
C GLU A 18 6.19 -7.79 -4.03
N GLY A 19 7.25 -8.61 -4.11
CA GLY A 19 7.54 -9.73 -3.21
C GLY A 19 7.71 -9.35 -1.75
N SER A 20 8.09 -8.10 -1.49
CA SER A 20 8.36 -7.56 -0.16
C SER A 20 7.10 -7.36 0.67
N LYS A 21 5.90 -7.34 0.07
CA LYS A 21 4.65 -7.06 0.77
C LYS A 21 4.08 -8.31 1.45
N LYS A 22 3.33 -8.10 2.53
CA LYS A 22 2.52 -9.17 3.14
C LYS A 22 1.45 -9.63 2.15
N ILE A 23 1.13 -10.92 2.15
CA ILE A 23 0.19 -11.51 1.18
C ILE A 23 -1.17 -10.81 1.21
N ILE A 24 -1.73 -10.50 2.39
CA ILE A 24 -3.04 -9.81 2.49
C ILE A 24 -3.05 -8.48 1.73
N ILE A 25 -2.03 -7.66 1.98
CA ILE A 25 -1.91 -6.32 1.42
C ILE A 25 -1.61 -6.43 -0.08
N ALA A 26 -0.75 -7.37 -0.46
CA ALA A 26 -0.38 -7.65 -1.83
C ALA A 26 -1.61 -8.01 -2.70
N LEU A 27 -2.47 -8.93 -2.22
CA LEU A 27 -3.69 -9.32 -2.93
C LEU A 27 -4.71 -8.17 -3.03
N SER A 28 -4.84 -7.33 -2.00
CA SER A 28 -5.71 -6.14 -2.06
C SER A 28 -5.29 -5.10 -3.10
N GLN A 29 -4.08 -5.21 -3.67
CA GLN A 29 -3.71 -4.36 -4.79
C GLN A 29 -4.47 -4.73 -6.06
N ILE A 30 -4.98 -5.95 -6.19
CA ILE A 30 -5.77 -6.39 -7.34
C ILE A 30 -7.16 -5.76 -7.23
N LYS A 31 -7.60 -5.13 -8.31
CA LYS A 31 -8.90 -4.47 -8.35
C LYS A 31 -10.02 -5.50 -8.32
N GLY A 32 -10.97 -5.31 -7.40
CA GLY A 32 -12.00 -6.30 -7.08
C GLY A 32 -11.73 -7.03 -5.76
N ILE A 33 -10.46 -7.09 -5.31
CA ILE A 33 -10.07 -7.74 -4.06
C ILE A 33 -9.80 -6.71 -2.97
N GLY A 34 -10.52 -6.83 -1.86
CA GLY A 34 -10.27 -6.05 -0.64
C GLY A 34 -9.45 -6.81 0.39
N TYR A 35 -9.11 -6.11 1.48
CA TYR A 35 -8.44 -6.70 2.65
C TYR A 35 -9.20 -7.92 3.19
N ASN A 36 -10.51 -7.78 3.39
CA ASN A 36 -11.34 -8.84 3.96
C ASN A 36 -11.43 -10.06 3.02
N LEU A 37 -11.65 -9.84 1.72
CA LEU A 37 -11.77 -10.94 0.76
C LEU A 37 -10.45 -11.70 0.63
N SER A 38 -9.33 -10.98 0.61
CA SER A 38 -8.01 -11.61 0.65
C SER A 38 -7.84 -12.47 1.90
N GLN A 39 -8.21 -11.95 3.07
CA GLN A 39 -8.11 -12.71 4.32
C GLN A 39 -8.98 -13.98 4.29
N THR A 40 -10.22 -13.89 3.80
CA THR A 40 -11.14 -15.03 3.68
C THR A 40 -10.60 -16.09 2.72
N ILE A 41 -10.07 -15.69 1.56
CA ILE A 41 -9.46 -16.61 0.59
C ILE A 41 -8.25 -17.33 1.21
N LEU A 42 -7.37 -16.60 1.88
CA LEU A 42 -6.18 -17.19 2.50
C LEU A 42 -6.55 -18.15 3.63
N GLN A 43 -7.57 -17.82 4.43
CA GLN A 43 -8.10 -18.70 5.47
C GLN A 43 -8.68 -19.99 4.89
N SER A 44 -9.44 -19.90 3.80
CA SER A 44 -10.01 -21.08 3.14
C SER A 44 -8.95 -22.00 2.52
N LEU A 45 -7.84 -21.41 2.04
CA LEU A 45 -6.71 -22.16 1.50
C LEU A 45 -5.70 -22.58 2.58
N ASN A 46 -5.93 -22.23 3.85
CA ASN A 46 -5.01 -22.48 4.97
C ASN A 46 -3.58 -21.90 4.76
N ILE A 47 -3.45 -20.81 4.01
CA ILE A 47 -2.18 -20.12 3.78
C ILE A 47 -1.97 -19.04 4.85
N ASN A 48 -0.75 -18.92 5.38
CA ASN A 48 -0.46 -17.91 6.39
C ASN A 48 -0.53 -16.49 5.82
N SER A 49 -1.47 -15.69 6.32
CA SER A 49 -1.71 -14.34 5.82
C SER A 49 -0.60 -13.32 6.12
N ASN A 50 0.21 -13.55 7.15
CA ASN A 50 1.29 -12.64 7.57
C ASN A 50 2.61 -12.85 6.82
N MET A 51 2.73 -13.95 6.08
CA MET A 51 3.89 -14.25 5.24
C MET A 51 4.06 -13.22 4.13
N ARG A 52 5.30 -13.09 3.63
CA ARG A 52 5.59 -12.24 2.47
C ARG A 52 5.23 -12.98 1.18
N ILE A 53 4.68 -12.26 0.22
CA ILE A 53 4.19 -12.86 -1.02
C ILE A 53 5.31 -13.53 -1.83
N GLY A 54 6.53 -12.98 -1.77
CA GLY A 54 7.69 -13.50 -2.50
C GLY A 54 8.08 -14.94 -2.18
N PHE A 55 7.63 -15.50 -1.04
CA PHE A 55 7.90 -16.88 -0.65
C PHE A 55 6.79 -17.87 -1.02
N LEU A 56 5.70 -17.43 -1.67
CA LEU A 56 4.64 -18.33 -2.13
C LEU A 56 5.20 -19.35 -3.13
N THR A 57 4.70 -20.58 -3.06
CA THR A 57 4.96 -21.62 -4.06
C THR A 57 4.10 -21.39 -5.31
N GLU A 58 4.50 -21.95 -6.45
CA GLU A 58 3.71 -21.84 -7.70
C GLU A 58 2.34 -22.51 -7.59
N LYS A 59 2.24 -23.59 -6.80
CA LYS A 59 0.98 -24.28 -6.52
C LYS A 59 0.03 -23.36 -5.76
N GLU A 60 0.49 -22.77 -4.66
CA GLU A 60 -0.30 -21.82 -3.88
C GLU A 60 -0.72 -20.60 -4.71
N VAL A 61 0.14 -20.11 -5.61
CA VAL A 61 -0.23 -19.02 -6.53
C VAL A 61 -1.35 -19.45 -7.47
N SER A 62 -1.28 -20.64 -8.06
CA SER A 62 -2.34 -21.19 -8.91
C SER A 62 -3.66 -21.37 -8.14
N ASP A 63 -3.59 -21.86 -6.90
CA ASP A 63 -4.76 -22.06 -6.04
C ASP A 63 -5.40 -20.71 -5.67
N ILE A 64 -4.58 -19.70 -5.35
CA ILE A 64 -5.05 -18.33 -5.11
C ILE A 64 -5.70 -17.76 -6.38
N GLU A 65 -5.13 -17.96 -7.56
CA GLU A 65 -5.74 -17.48 -8.81
C GLU A 65 -7.07 -18.18 -9.11
N ALA A 66 -7.16 -19.49 -8.90
CA ALA A 66 -8.40 -20.24 -9.05
C ALA A 66 -9.47 -19.75 -8.07
N ALA A 67 -9.07 -19.50 -6.82
CA ALA A 67 -9.92 -18.96 -5.76
C ALA A 67 -10.49 -17.58 -6.08
N ILE A 68 -9.64 -16.73 -6.65
CA ILE A 68 -9.98 -15.37 -7.03
C ILE A 68 -10.97 -15.38 -8.21
N LYS A 69 -10.77 -16.26 -9.20
CA LYS A 69 -11.66 -16.37 -10.37
C LYS A 69 -13.03 -16.93 -9.99
N ASN A 70 -13.07 -17.98 -9.17
CA ASN A 70 -14.30 -18.67 -8.78
C ASN A 70 -14.42 -18.83 -7.26
N PRO A 71 -14.72 -17.75 -6.53
CA PRO A 71 -14.82 -17.79 -5.06
C PRO A 71 -15.94 -18.71 -4.55
N SER A 72 -16.98 -18.92 -5.36
CA SER A 72 -18.11 -19.78 -5.00
C SER A 72 -17.71 -21.23 -4.73
N LEU A 73 -16.66 -21.74 -5.38
CA LEU A 73 -16.21 -23.14 -5.21
C LEU A 73 -15.56 -23.39 -3.85
N ILE A 74 -15.06 -22.33 -3.22
CA ILE A 74 -14.28 -22.40 -1.98
C ILE A 74 -15.19 -22.25 -0.74
N GLY A 75 -16.49 -22.10 -0.96
CA GLY A 75 -17.47 -21.93 0.11
C GLY A 75 -17.70 -20.47 0.50
N ILE A 76 -17.27 -19.51 -0.32
CA ILE A 76 -17.61 -18.10 -0.11
C ILE A 76 -19.11 -17.91 -0.42
N PRO A 77 -19.90 -17.36 0.52
CA PRO A 77 -21.32 -17.13 0.29
C PRO A 77 -21.58 -16.12 -0.84
N ASN A 78 -22.68 -16.29 -1.55
CA ASN A 78 -23.10 -15.40 -2.63
C ASN A 78 -23.11 -13.92 -2.21
N TRP A 79 -23.60 -13.60 -1.00
CA TRP A 79 -23.68 -12.23 -0.51
C TRP A 79 -22.33 -11.49 -0.40
N TYR A 80 -21.22 -12.23 -0.42
CA TYR A 80 -19.86 -11.69 -0.37
C TYR A 80 -19.32 -11.31 -1.75
N LEU A 81 -19.99 -11.73 -2.83
CA LEU A 81 -19.58 -11.45 -4.21
C LEU A 81 -19.95 -10.02 -4.62
N ASN A 82 -19.15 -9.43 -5.51
CA ASN A 82 -19.32 -8.04 -5.94
C ASN A 82 -20.43 -7.87 -6.99
N ARG A 83 -20.68 -8.89 -7.82
CA ARG A 83 -21.70 -8.87 -8.88
C ARG A 83 -22.67 -10.02 -8.66
N ARG A 84 -23.71 -9.76 -7.88
CA ARG A 84 -24.81 -10.68 -7.62
C ARG A 84 -25.95 -10.43 -8.59
N LYS A 85 -26.65 -11.49 -9.00
CA LYS A 85 -27.80 -11.46 -9.91
C LYS A 85 -27.56 -10.54 -11.09
N ASP A 86 -26.55 -10.87 -11.88
CA ASP A 86 -26.22 -10.10 -13.08
C ASP A 86 -27.42 -10.02 -14.04
N SER A 87 -27.61 -8.87 -14.67
CA SER A 87 -28.81 -8.60 -15.47
C SER A 87 -28.87 -9.47 -16.73
N ASP A 88 -27.71 -9.78 -17.32
CA ASP A 88 -27.63 -10.51 -18.58
C ASP A 88 -27.58 -12.02 -18.34
N THR A 89 -26.75 -12.47 -17.40
CA THR A 89 -26.53 -13.90 -17.15
C THR A 89 -27.32 -14.49 -15.98
N GLY A 90 -27.88 -13.66 -15.09
CA GLY A 90 -28.59 -14.10 -13.88
C GLY A 90 -27.72 -14.79 -12.81
N SER A 91 -26.47 -15.11 -13.15
CA SER A 91 -25.50 -15.79 -12.28
C SER A 91 -24.79 -14.83 -11.34
N ASP A 92 -24.31 -15.36 -10.22
CA ASP A 92 -23.50 -14.62 -9.25
C ASP A 92 -22.01 -14.80 -9.55
N ARG A 93 -21.29 -13.69 -9.69
CA ARG A 93 -19.90 -13.68 -10.14
C ARG A 93 -19.08 -12.71 -9.30
N HIS A 94 -17.77 -12.95 -9.27
CA HIS A 94 -16.81 -12.00 -8.75
C HIS A 94 -15.98 -11.43 -9.89
N LEU A 95 -16.17 -10.14 -10.18
CA LEU A 95 -15.47 -9.45 -11.26
C LEU A 95 -14.12 -8.92 -10.80
N LEU A 96 -13.13 -8.96 -11.68
CA LEU A 96 -11.75 -8.61 -11.39
C LEU A 96 -11.23 -7.59 -12.42
N THR A 97 -10.24 -6.80 -12.02
CA THR A 97 -9.43 -5.93 -12.89
C THR A 97 -10.23 -5.27 -14.03
N SER A 98 -10.05 -5.72 -15.27
CA SER A 98 -10.66 -5.15 -16.48
C SER A 98 -12.16 -5.36 -16.54
N ASP A 99 -12.62 -6.54 -16.10
CA ASP A 99 -14.02 -6.94 -16.21
C ASP A 99 -14.89 -6.07 -15.30
N LEU A 100 -14.35 -5.70 -14.12
CA LEU A 100 -15.04 -4.78 -13.22
C LEU A 100 -15.21 -3.39 -13.84
N ASP A 101 -14.19 -2.88 -14.54
CA ASP A 101 -14.26 -1.56 -15.18
C ASP A 101 -15.18 -1.54 -16.40
N PHE A 102 -15.12 -2.60 -17.20
CA PHE A 102 -15.97 -2.75 -18.37
C PHE A 102 -17.45 -2.85 -17.98
N THR A 103 -17.77 -3.67 -16.97
CA THR A 103 -19.15 -3.82 -16.49
C THR A 103 -19.72 -2.53 -15.89
N ILE A 104 -18.94 -1.81 -15.08
CA ILE A 104 -19.36 -0.51 -14.54
C ILE A 104 -19.62 0.50 -15.66
N SER A 105 -18.77 0.51 -16.69
CA SER A 105 -18.93 1.41 -17.84
C SER A 105 -20.20 1.08 -18.62
N ASN A 106 -20.44 -0.20 -18.91
CA ASN A 106 -21.66 -0.66 -19.57
C ASN A 106 -22.93 -0.37 -18.76
N ASP A 107 -22.87 -0.49 -17.43
CA ASP A 107 -23.97 -0.13 -16.54
C ASP A 107 -24.31 1.36 -16.65
N ILE A 108 -23.30 2.22 -16.66
CA ILE A 108 -23.46 3.67 -16.80
C ILE A 108 -23.98 4.03 -18.20
N GLU A 109 -23.46 3.38 -19.24
CA GLU A 109 -23.93 3.56 -20.61
C GLU A 109 -25.37 3.15 -20.77
N ARG A 110 -25.78 2.00 -20.21
CA ARG A 110 -27.18 1.60 -20.16
C ARG A 110 -28.05 2.62 -19.44
N GLU A 111 -27.60 3.17 -18.31
CA GLU A 111 -28.35 4.22 -17.59
C GLU A 111 -28.53 5.49 -18.45
N LYS A 112 -27.53 5.82 -19.28
CA LYS A 112 -27.56 6.95 -20.21
C LYS A 112 -28.50 6.69 -21.39
N THR A 113 -28.47 5.51 -22.00
CA THR A 113 -29.33 5.16 -23.14
C THR A 113 -30.81 5.07 -22.75
N VAL A 114 -31.10 4.61 -21.53
CA VAL A 114 -32.47 4.56 -20.98
C VAL A 114 -32.98 5.95 -20.56
N TYR A 115 -32.14 7.00 -20.60
CA TYR A 115 -32.48 8.35 -20.15
C TYR A 115 -32.97 8.40 -18.70
N SER A 116 -32.42 7.55 -17.85
CA SER A 116 -32.71 7.56 -16.41
C SER A 116 -32.15 8.84 -15.75
N TRP A 117 -32.74 9.28 -14.64
CA TRP A 117 -32.22 10.44 -13.89
C TRP A 117 -30.74 10.26 -13.48
N ARG A 118 -30.36 9.04 -13.10
CA ARG A 118 -28.97 8.69 -12.80
C ARG A 118 -28.08 8.81 -14.04
N GLY A 119 -28.55 8.35 -15.20
CA GLY A 119 -27.90 8.52 -16.50
C GLY A 119 -27.66 9.97 -16.86
N TYR A 120 -28.67 10.83 -16.76
CA TYR A 120 -28.51 12.28 -16.98
C TYR A 120 -27.45 12.89 -16.04
N ARG A 121 -27.48 12.53 -14.74
CA ARG A 121 -26.46 12.99 -13.78
C ARG A 121 -25.06 12.51 -14.17
N HIS A 122 -24.93 11.28 -14.65
CA HIS A 122 -23.67 10.75 -15.19
C HIS A 122 -23.21 11.48 -16.46
N MET A 123 -24.11 11.88 -17.37
CA MET A 123 -23.77 12.71 -18.54
C MET A 123 -23.23 14.08 -18.11
N PHE A 124 -23.88 14.74 -17.16
CA PHE A 124 -23.45 16.05 -16.65
C PHE A 124 -22.26 15.98 -15.67
N GLY A 125 -21.75 14.78 -15.34
CA GLY A 125 -20.66 14.60 -14.39
C GLY A 125 -21.02 15.04 -12.96
N LEU A 126 -22.30 15.00 -12.61
CA LEU A 126 -22.83 15.36 -11.29
C LEU A 126 -22.93 14.12 -10.38
N ARG A 127 -22.92 14.35 -9.07
CA ARG A 127 -23.05 13.27 -8.07
C ARG A 127 -24.44 12.61 -8.17
N VAL A 128 -24.56 11.30 -8.05
CA VAL A 128 -25.78 10.58 -8.49
C VAL A 128 -26.75 10.25 -7.35
N ARG A 129 -26.26 10.12 -6.10
CA ARG A 129 -27.02 9.62 -4.93
C ARG A 129 -27.89 10.70 -4.24
N GLY A 130 -28.37 11.71 -4.97
CA GLY A 130 -29.22 12.77 -4.39
C GLY A 130 -28.52 13.78 -3.47
N GLN A 131 -27.19 13.81 -3.50
CA GLN A 131 -26.39 14.73 -2.69
C GLN A 131 -26.65 16.20 -3.09
N CYS A 132 -26.72 17.09 -2.10
CA CYS A 132 -26.91 18.54 -2.29
C CYS A 132 -25.67 19.20 -2.90
N THR A 133 -25.81 19.73 -4.13
CA THR A 133 -24.70 20.34 -4.90
C THR A 133 -24.54 21.85 -4.68
N ARG A 134 -25.39 22.49 -3.86
CA ARG A 134 -25.31 23.93 -3.57
C ARG A 134 -24.02 24.30 -2.82
N THR A 135 -23.68 23.54 -1.77
CA THR A 135 -22.52 23.78 -0.91
C THR A 135 -21.40 22.77 -1.15
N THR A 136 -21.73 21.51 -1.39
CA THR A 136 -20.74 20.42 -1.50
C THR A 136 -20.35 20.12 -2.95
N GLY A 137 -19.17 19.52 -3.14
CA GLY A 137 -18.73 19.02 -4.46
C GLY A 137 -18.27 20.10 -5.44
N ARG A 138 -17.87 21.28 -4.94
CA ARG A 138 -17.28 22.35 -5.75
C ARG A 138 -15.87 21.94 -6.21
N LYS A 139 -15.58 22.12 -7.50
CA LYS A 139 -14.26 21.84 -8.10
C LYS A 139 -13.26 23.01 -7.96
N GLY A 140 -13.56 24.01 -7.12
CA GLY A 140 -12.62 25.08 -6.78
C GLY A 140 -11.69 24.62 -5.65
N GLY A 141 -10.39 24.80 -5.82
CA GLY A 141 -9.41 24.58 -4.75
C GLY A 141 -9.67 25.53 -3.57
N ALA A 142 -9.15 25.17 -2.39
CA ALA A 142 -9.18 26.07 -1.25
C ALA A 142 -8.45 27.37 -1.61
N VAL A 143 -9.15 28.51 -1.53
CA VAL A 143 -8.51 29.83 -1.56
C VAL A 143 -7.81 29.98 -0.21
N GLY A 144 -6.56 29.56 -0.14
CA GLY A 144 -5.74 29.57 1.06
C GLY A 144 -4.27 29.69 0.71
N VAL A 145 -3.46 30.09 1.69
CA VAL A 145 -2.02 30.28 1.51
C VAL A 145 -1.34 28.91 1.38
N LYS A 146 -0.70 28.66 0.23
CA LYS A 146 0.23 27.53 0.08
C LYS A 146 1.42 27.76 1.00
N LYS A 147 1.51 27.04 2.12
CA LYS A 147 2.79 26.91 2.82
C LYS A 147 3.71 26.04 1.97
N VAL A 148 4.73 26.66 1.39
CA VAL A 148 5.83 25.95 0.75
C VAL A 148 6.54 25.17 1.86
N VAL A 149 6.41 23.84 1.83
CA VAL A 149 7.22 22.97 2.69
C VAL A 149 8.62 23.00 2.11
N MET A 150 9.48 23.84 2.67
CA MET A 150 10.90 23.85 2.35
C MET A 150 11.48 22.52 2.84
N ARG A 151 11.82 21.64 1.90
CA ARG A 151 12.63 20.46 2.23
C ARG A 151 14.04 20.94 2.58
N PRO A 152 14.58 20.62 3.77
CA PRO A 152 15.98 20.93 4.05
C PRO A 152 16.85 20.16 3.05
N SER A 153 17.78 20.88 2.43
CA SER A 153 18.78 20.34 1.51
C SER A 153 19.53 19.20 2.19
N ALA A 154 19.46 18.01 1.60
CA ALA A 154 20.39 16.93 1.91
C ALA A 154 21.82 17.40 1.60
N GLY A 155 22.77 16.98 2.44
CA GLY A 155 24.18 17.34 2.35
C GLY A 155 24.80 16.94 1.01
N GLY A 156 25.72 17.79 0.54
CA GLY A 156 26.64 17.50 -0.55
C GLY A 156 28.04 17.19 0.00
N PRO A 157 28.73 16.16 -0.54
CA PRO A 157 30.07 15.76 -0.11
C PRO A 157 31.18 16.48 -0.89
N GLY A 158 32.33 16.64 -0.24
CA GLY A 158 33.65 16.59 -0.89
C GLY A 158 34.18 17.89 -1.53
N ALA A 159 34.97 18.63 -0.76
CA ALA A 159 36.11 19.38 -1.28
C ALA A 159 37.28 19.19 -0.31
N GLY A 160 38.34 18.54 -0.77
CA GLY A 160 39.50 18.19 0.02
C GLY A 160 40.44 17.29 -0.78
N ALA A 161 40.97 17.84 -1.87
CA ALA A 161 42.15 17.31 -2.52
C ALA A 161 43.36 17.92 -1.81
N GLU A 162 44.22 17.09 -1.22
CA GLU A 162 45.64 17.43 -1.02
C GLU A 162 46.47 16.14 -0.85
N ALA A 163 47.61 16.13 -1.53
CA ALA A 163 48.49 14.99 -1.71
C ALA A 163 49.77 15.13 -0.88
N LYS A 164 50.21 13.99 -0.32
CA LYS A 164 51.59 13.52 -0.02
C LYS A 164 52.56 14.33 0.87
N GLU A 165 52.90 13.66 2.00
CA GLU A 165 54.21 13.40 2.64
C GLU A 165 55.43 14.32 2.40
N ALA A 166 56.05 14.78 3.51
CA ALA A 166 57.39 14.35 3.96
C ALA A 166 57.85 15.09 5.25
N GLY A 167 58.49 14.36 6.18
CA GLY A 167 59.60 14.88 7.01
C GLY A 167 59.35 15.11 8.52
N ALA A 168 59.85 14.19 9.35
CA ALA A 168 60.25 14.46 10.76
C ALA A 168 61.65 15.10 10.79
N PRO A 169 62.09 15.83 11.86
CA PRO A 169 62.47 15.22 13.14
C PRO A 169 62.18 16.07 14.42
N ALA A 170 62.35 15.44 15.60
CA ALA A 170 62.25 16.03 16.95
C ALA A 170 63.49 16.90 17.33
N PRO A 171 63.46 17.71 18.42
CA PRO A 171 63.78 17.19 19.78
C PRO A 171 63.02 17.82 20.99
N GLU A 172 63.03 17.07 22.11
CA GLU A 172 63.10 17.38 23.57
C GLU A 172 62.84 18.82 24.09
N SER A 173 62.38 19.15 25.31
CA SER A 173 61.81 18.51 26.51
C SER A 173 61.40 19.67 27.46
N ALA A 174 60.31 19.58 28.23
CA ALA A 174 60.11 20.34 29.49
C ALA A 174 58.85 19.85 30.24
N THR A 175 59.09 19.49 31.49
CA THR A 175 58.24 18.99 32.57
C THR A 175 57.25 20.01 33.16
N SER A 176 56.06 19.57 33.63
CA SER A 176 55.70 19.53 35.07
C SER A 176 54.19 19.24 35.31
N GLU A 177 53.93 18.13 36.03
CA GLU A 177 53.01 17.94 37.18
C GLU A 177 51.58 18.51 37.12
N ALA A 178 50.52 17.68 37.08
CA ALA A 178 49.90 16.89 38.15
C ALA A 178 48.65 17.58 38.76
N SER A 179 47.47 17.01 38.50
CA SER A 179 46.48 16.64 39.55
C SER A 179 45.16 16.15 38.91
N THR A 180 44.83 14.90 39.22
CA THR A 180 43.46 14.39 39.39
C THR A 180 43.37 13.91 40.85
N PRO A 181 42.24 13.45 41.46
CA PRO A 181 40.95 13.06 40.85
C PRO A 181 39.69 13.29 41.74
N LYS A 182 38.55 12.70 41.28
CA LYS A 182 37.36 12.24 42.03
C LYS A 182 36.42 13.33 42.57
N SER A 183 35.11 13.14 42.74
CA SER A 183 34.07 12.11 42.51
C SER A 183 32.76 12.89 42.78
N SER A 184 31.53 12.56 42.38
CA SER A 184 30.68 11.39 42.66
C SER A 184 29.24 11.89 42.48
N ALA A 185 28.38 11.16 41.76
CA ALA A 185 26.92 11.18 42.00
C ALA A 185 26.60 10.31 43.25
N PRO A 186 25.35 10.08 43.73
CA PRO A 186 24.00 10.51 43.29
C PRO A 186 22.95 10.79 44.43
N LYS A 187 21.66 10.95 44.05
CA LYS A 187 20.38 10.88 44.83
C LYS A 187 20.03 12.12 45.69
N SER A 188 18.78 12.58 45.89
CA SER A 188 17.44 11.94 46.00
C SER A 188 16.30 12.99 45.82
N SER A 189 15.14 12.65 45.22
CA SER A 189 13.80 12.49 45.84
C SER A 189 12.96 13.75 46.17
N GLU A 190 11.74 13.80 45.60
CA GLU A 190 10.45 14.36 46.14
C GLU A 190 10.43 15.87 46.52
N THR A 191 9.43 16.72 46.23
CA THR A 191 7.97 16.61 46.39
C THR A 191 7.30 17.86 45.77
N LYS A 192 6.05 17.71 45.33
CA LYS A 192 4.94 18.69 45.15
C LYS A 192 5.20 20.20 45.27
N GLU A 193 4.67 20.95 44.29
CA GLU A 193 3.52 21.86 44.47
C GLU A 193 2.51 21.64 43.33
#